data_AF-A0A9P3PPB3-F1
#
_entry.id   AF-A0A9P3PPB3-F1
#
_cell.length_a   1.000
_cell.length_b   1.000
_cell.length_c   1.000
_cell.angle_alpha   90.00
_cell.angle_beta   90.00
_cell.angle_gamma   90.00
#
_symmetry.space_group_name_H-M   'P 1'
#
loop_
_entity.id
_entity.type
_entity.pdbx_description
1 polymer ?
#
loop_
_entity_poly.entity_id
_entity_poly.type
_entity_poly.pdbx_seq_one_letter_code
_entity_poly.pdbx_strand_id
1 'polypeptide(L)'
;MLNLHKRSMLAPLYTETGIMPLRVRRLLLTVQFLHSVELTSRGEKSWAGDLLMVMDKLPFPVPRLPLANITADVVAECIKSVEEGAEKWLQSEVDDSDKLYLLHGRKEPRKDKAPEQITLYLRHYLILVKTRAHCEALTSLTLSTHMLAVEKLRWVEHGYSRVKRADRLCRFCVKEVETPEHALLDCTGNMALHALRHEFLNQLLTTLPYLQNPVEQMDSATLLKSIVAQRPTIPLVAKFTFQVLTLFYEVPIYRPRLLSDSPG
;
A
#
# COMPACT_ATOMS: atom_id res chain seq x y z
N MET A 1 8.00 -3.06 -10.82
CA MET A 1 8.13 -1.87 -9.96
C MET A 1 7.39 -2.04 -8.63
N LEU A 2 6.12 -2.49 -8.59
CA LEU A 2 5.39 -2.73 -7.32
C LEU A 2 5.20 -4.21 -6.93
N ASN A 3 5.75 -5.14 -7.71
CA ASN A 3 5.64 -6.60 -7.48
C ASN A 3 4.23 -7.07 -7.03
N LEU A 4 3.21 -6.69 -7.79
CA LEU A 4 1.82 -7.06 -7.52
C LEU A 4 1.53 -8.47 -8.08
N HIS A 5 0.79 -9.25 -7.32
CA HIS A 5 0.35 -10.60 -7.66
C HIS A 5 -1.18 -10.69 -7.64
N LYS A 6 -1.75 -11.83 -8.07
CA LYS A 6 -3.22 -12.02 -8.10
C LYS A 6 -3.93 -11.81 -6.76
N ARG A 7 -3.20 -11.91 -5.64
CA ARG A 7 -3.73 -11.74 -4.27
C ARG A 7 -3.37 -10.37 -3.65
N SER A 8 -2.71 -9.50 -4.42
CA SER A 8 -2.36 -8.15 -3.98
C SER A 8 -3.58 -7.23 -4.04
N MET A 9 -3.66 -6.31 -3.09
CA MET A 9 -4.63 -5.23 -3.18
C MET A 9 -4.22 -4.27 -4.30
N LEU A 10 -5.21 -3.77 -5.04
CA LEU A 10 -4.95 -2.85 -6.15
C LEU A 10 -4.91 -1.39 -5.70
N ALA A 11 -5.55 -1.01 -4.59
CA ALA A 11 -5.54 0.36 -4.10
C ALA A 11 -4.12 0.97 -4.01
N PRO A 12 -3.10 0.26 -3.48
CA PRO A 12 -1.74 0.79 -3.43
C PRO A 12 -1.09 1.05 -4.79
N LEU A 13 -1.52 0.38 -5.86
CA LEU A 13 -1.07 0.72 -7.21
C LEU A 13 -1.37 2.19 -7.52
N TYR A 14 -2.56 2.65 -7.14
CA TYR A 14 -3.02 4.00 -7.42
C TYR A 14 -2.48 5.00 -6.39
N THR A 15 -2.61 4.67 -5.10
CA THR A 15 -2.20 5.61 -4.03
C THR A 15 -0.70 5.86 -4.01
N GLU A 16 0.12 4.87 -4.40
CA GLU A 16 1.57 5.02 -4.36
C GLU A 16 2.18 5.58 -5.67
N THR A 17 1.49 5.44 -6.80
CA THR A 17 1.96 5.99 -8.09
C THR A 17 1.36 7.35 -8.42
N GLY A 18 0.30 7.76 -7.72
CA GLY A 18 -0.48 8.95 -8.05
C GLY A 18 -1.32 8.81 -9.32
N ILE A 19 -1.51 7.58 -9.82
CA ILE A 19 -2.31 7.32 -11.01
C ILE A 19 -3.75 7.01 -10.61
N MET A 20 -4.71 7.69 -11.24
CA MET A 20 -6.13 7.41 -11.08
C MET A 20 -6.51 6.06 -11.73
N PRO A 21 -7.39 5.24 -11.12
CA PRO A 21 -7.93 4.04 -11.74
C PRO A 21 -8.47 4.29 -13.14
N LEU A 22 -8.13 3.41 -14.08
CA LEU A 22 -8.44 3.61 -15.50
C LEU A 22 -9.93 3.83 -15.76
N ARG A 23 -10.81 3.13 -15.03
CA ARG A 23 -12.27 3.32 -15.12
C ARG A 23 -12.71 4.73 -14.74
N VAL A 24 -12.12 5.30 -13.69
CA VAL A 24 -12.41 6.66 -13.23
C VAL A 24 -11.86 7.66 -14.23
N ARG A 25 -10.61 7.49 -14.69
CA ARG A 25 -10.00 8.38 -15.68
C ARG A 25 -10.76 8.40 -17.00
N ARG A 26 -11.23 7.25 -17.48
CA ARG A 26 -12.07 7.16 -18.69
C ARG A 26 -13.39 7.89 -18.50
N LEU A 27 -14.05 7.70 -17.34
CA LEU A 27 -15.28 8.42 -17.02
C LEU A 27 -15.07 9.93 -17.00
N LEU A 28 -14.02 10.42 -16.33
CA LEU A 28 -13.71 11.85 -16.25
C LEU A 28 -13.51 12.47 -17.64
N LEU A 29 -12.75 11.79 -18.50
CA LEU A 29 -12.57 12.22 -19.89
C LEU A 29 -13.93 12.28 -20.61
N THR A 30 -14.71 11.20 -20.52
CA THR A 30 -16.05 11.14 -21.13
C THR A 30 -16.96 12.28 -20.66
N VAL A 31 -16.98 12.57 -19.35
CA VAL A 31 -17.79 13.64 -18.76
C VAL A 31 -17.33 15.02 -19.24
N GLN A 32 -16.02 15.26 -19.36
CA GLN A 32 -15.48 16.51 -19.91
C GLN A 32 -15.90 16.77 -21.36
N PHE A 33 -16.07 15.70 -22.15
CA PHE A 33 -16.51 15.80 -23.54
C PHE A 33 -18.04 15.86 -23.72
N LEU A 34 -18.83 15.89 -22.62
CA LEU A 34 -20.30 16.02 -22.71
C LEU A 34 -20.80 17.35 -23.27
N HIS A 35 -19.91 18.31 -23.53
CA HIS A 35 -20.27 19.64 -24.04
C HIS A 35 -20.69 19.68 -25.53
N SER A 36 -20.87 18.54 -26.22
CA SER A 36 -21.17 18.56 -27.67
C SER A 36 -22.16 17.53 -28.24
N VAL A 37 -23.09 16.94 -27.47
CA VAL A 37 -24.04 15.99 -28.07
C VAL A 37 -25.47 16.20 -27.54
N GLU A 38 -26.23 17.02 -28.26
CA GLU A 38 -27.68 16.88 -28.37
C GLU A 38 -27.97 15.46 -28.85
N LEU A 39 -28.65 14.61 -28.06
CA LEU A 39 -29.42 13.41 -28.46
C LEU A 39 -29.54 12.40 -27.30
N THR A 40 -30.39 12.66 -26.30
CA THR A 40 -30.74 11.64 -25.28
C THR A 40 -32.23 11.60 -24.93
N SER A 41 -33.05 12.53 -25.42
CA SER A 41 -34.45 12.65 -24.99
C SER A 41 -35.41 11.58 -25.53
N ARG A 42 -34.94 10.55 -26.27
CA ARG A 42 -35.81 9.57 -26.96
C ARG A 42 -35.77 8.14 -26.43
N GLY A 43 -35.04 7.84 -25.34
CA GLY A 43 -35.04 6.50 -24.72
C GLY A 43 -34.35 5.38 -25.51
N GLU A 44 -33.69 5.73 -26.61
CA GLU A 44 -32.86 4.86 -27.44
C GLU A 44 -31.49 4.60 -26.79
N LYS A 45 -30.81 3.53 -27.23
CA LYS A 45 -29.41 3.28 -26.85
C LYS A 45 -28.58 4.52 -27.19
N SER A 46 -28.00 5.14 -26.16
CA SER A 46 -27.28 6.39 -26.29
C SER A 46 -26.04 6.35 -25.42
N TRP A 47 -24.99 7.03 -25.86
CA TRP A 47 -23.78 7.21 -25.08
C TRP A 47 -24.10 7.77 -23.68
N ALA A 48 -25.06 8.68 -23.56
CA ALA A 48 -25.45 9.22 -22.26
C ALA A 48 -26.12 8.18 -21.34
N GLY A 49 -26.88 7.22 -21.87
CA GLY A 49 -27.39 6.07 -21.11
C GLY A 49 -26.26 5.13 -20.65
N ASP A 50 -25.29 4.84 -21.52
CA ASP A 50 -24.10 4.05 -21.18
C ASP A 50 -23.25 4.75 -20.10
N LEU A 51 -23.17 6.09 -20.16
CA LEU A 51 -22.48 6.89 -19.16
C LEU A 51 -23.10 6.72 -17.77
N LEU A 52 -24.43 6.86 -17.66
CA LEU A 52 -25.12 6.63 -16.39
C LEU A 52 -24.91 5.21 -15.86
N MET A 53 -24.90 4.21 -16.76
CA MET A 53 -24.61 2.82 -16.37
C MET A 53 -23.18 2.66 -15.85
N VAL A 54 -22.20 3.34 -16.44
CA VAL A 54 -20.80 3.33 -15.96
C VAL A 54 -20.69 4.01 -14.60
N MET A 55 -21.39 5.13 -14.40
CA MET A 55 -21.43 5.84 -13.12
C MET A 55 -22.03 4.96 -12.02
N ASP A 56 -23.13 4.26 -12.30
CA ASP A 56 -23.77 3.33 -11.37
C ASP A 56 -22.89 2.10 -11.03
N LYS A 57 -21.87 1.79 -11.84
CA LYS A 57 -20.91 0.69 -11.61
C LYS A 57 -19.63 1.12 -10.88
N LEU A 58 -19.51 2.40 -10.49
CA LEU A 58 -18.41 2.84 -9.66
C LEU A 58 -18.49 2.17 -8.27
N PRO A 59 -17.35 1.94 -7.61
CA PRO A 59 -17.32 1.35 -6.27
C PRO A 59 -17.71 2.38 -5.18
N PHE A 60 -18.06 3.60 -5.57
CA PHE A 60 -18.44 4.72 -4.71
C PHE A 60 -19.63 5.46 -5.32
N PRO A 61 -20.47 6.09 -4.50
CA PRO A 61 -21.62 6.84 -4.99
C PRO A 61 -21.18 8.13 -5.70
N VAL A 62 -21.86 8.46 -6.80
CA VAL A 62 -21.70 9.73 -7.52
C VAL A 62 -23.09 10.29 -7.83
N PRO A 63 -23.32 11.61 -7.70
CA PRO A 63 -24.57 12.23 -8.12
C PRO A 63 -24.90 11.89 -9.57
N ARG A 64 -26.17 11.57 -9.84
CA ARG A 64 -26.61 11.31 -11.21
C ARG A 64 -26.60 12.60 -12.02
N LEU A 65 -26.08 12.51 -13.25
CA LEU A 65 -26.07 13.63 -14.19
C LEU A 65 -27.49 13.92 -14.70
N PRO A 66 -27.98 15.17 -14.60
CA PRO A 66 -29.25 15.57 -15.19
C PRO A 66 -29.08 15.75 -16.71
N LEU A 67 -29.18 14.65 -17.46
CA LEU A 67 -28.91 14.62 -18.91
C LEU A 67 -29.78 15.59 -19.74
N ALA A 68 -30.95 15.98 -19.23
CA ALA A 68 -31.84 16.92 -19.90
C ALA A 68 -31.39 18.39 -19.78
N ASN A 69 -30.51 18.71 -18.82
CA ASN A 69 -30.04 20.07 -18.55
C ASN A 69 -28.57 20.06 -18.11
N ILE A 70 -27.70 19.59 -19.01
CA ILE A 70 -26.25 19.57 -18.79
C ILE A 70 -25.71 20.99 -19.02
N THR A 71 -25.24 21.62 -17.94
CA THR A 71 -24.50 22.88 -18.01
C THR A 71 -23.02 22.64 -17.73
N ALA A 72 -22.17 23.62 -18.04
CA ALA A 72 -20.75 23.56 -17.70
C ALA A 72 -20.52 23.38 -16.18
N ASP A 73 -21.33 24.03 -15.34
CA ASP A 73 -21.26 23.92 -13.88
C ASP A 73 -21.61 22.52 -13.39
N VAL A 74 -22.66 21.91 -13.95
CA VAL A 74 -23.06 20.52 -13.64
C VAL A 74 -21.95 19.54 -14.01
N VAL A 75 -21.31 19.73 -15.17
CA VAL A 75 -20.17 18.90 -15.60
C VAL A 75 -19.00 19.08 -14.63
N ALA A 76 -18.66 20.32 -14.26
CA ALA A 76 -17.59 20.61 -13.32
C ALA A 76 -17.83 20.00 -11.92
N GLU A 77 -19.06 20.10 -11.41
CA GLU A 77 -19.45 19.50 -10.14
C GLU A 77 -19.42 17.97 -10.18
N CYS A 78 -19.84 17.37 -11.30
CA CYS A 78 -19.75 15.93 -11.51
C CYS A 78 -18.29 15.45 -11.53
N ILE A 79 -17.41 16.15 -12.27
CA ILE A 79 -15.97 15.85 -12.31
C ILE A 79 -15.41 15.86 -10.90
N LYS A 80 -15.65 16.95 -10.15
CA LYS A 80 -15.21 17.11 -8.77
C LYS A 80 -15.73 15.96 -7.88
N SER A 81 -17.02 15.62 -7.99
CA SER A 81 -17.63 14.55 -7.20
C SER A 81 -17.02 13.18 -7.50
N VAL A 82 -16.71 12.90 -8.78
CA VAL A 82 -16.06 11.65 -9.21
C VAL A 82 -14.62 11.59 -8.68
N GLU A 83 -13.87 12.68 -8.74
CA GLU A 83 -12.50 12.77 -8.22
C GLU A 83 -12.46 12.57 -6.69
N GLU A 84 -13.25 13.34 -5.94
CA GLU A 84 -13.33 13.21 -4.48
C GLU A 84 -13.84 11.83 -4.05
N GLY A 85 -14.82 11.28 -4.76
CA GLY A 85 -15.35 9.93 -4.50
C GLY A 85 -14.29 8.85 -4.72
N ALA A 86 -13.51 8.96 -5.80
CA ALA A 86 -12.42 8.04 -6.09
C ALA A 86 -11.30 8.12 -5.06
N GLU A 87 -10.91 9.32 -4.64
CA GLU A 87 -9.90 9.51 -3.60
C GLU A 87 -10.35 8.95 -2.25
N LYS A 88 -11.59 9.21 -1.84
CA LYS A 88 -12.14 8.67 -0.59
C LYS A 88 -12.21 7.15 -0.61
N TRP A 89 -12.67 6.56 -1.72
CA TRP A 89 -12.72 5.11 -1.88
C TRP A 89 -11.34 4.46 -1.85
N LEU A 90 -10.36 5.02 -2.56
CA LEU A 90 -9.00 4.48 -2.54
C LEU A 90 -8.37 4.58 -1.15
N GLN A 91 -8.67 5.66 -0.43
CA GLN A 91 -8.18 5.85 0.92
C GLN A 91 -8.82 4.85 1.90
N SER A 92 -10.13 4.61 1.80
CA SER A 92 -10.80 3.59 2.64
C SER A 92 -10.27 2.18 2.36
N GLU A 93 -10.00 1.83 1.10
CA GLU A 93 -9.37 0.53 0.77
C GLU A 93 -7.99 0.33 1.44
N VAL A 94 -7.25 1.42 1.68
CA VAL A 94 -5.98 1.38 2.41
C VAL A 94 -6.25 1.28 3.91
N ASP A 95 -7.07 2.17 4.46
CA ASP A 95 -7.29 2.30 5.90
C ASP A 95 -8.05 1.11 6.50
N ASP A 96 -9.00 0.52 5.77
CA ASP A 96 -9.78 -0.64 6.22
C ASP A 96 -8.99 -1.95 6.13
N SER A 97 -7.81 -1.94 5.51
CA SER A 97 -7.01 -3.14 5.30
C SER A 97 -5.97 -3.36 6.39
N ASP A 98 -6.13 -4.45 7.15
CA ASP A 98 -5.11 -4.96 8.07
C ASP A 98 -3.77 -5.27 7.39
N LYS A 99 -3.76 -5.50 6.06
CA LYS A 99 -2.53 -5.79 5.32
C LYS A 99 -1.68 -4.55 5.12
N LEU A 100 -2.34 -3.40 4.97
CA LEU A 100 -1.73 -2.15 4.58
C LEU A 100 -1.48 -1.23 5.78
N TYR A 101 -1.39 -1.80 6.98
CA TYR A 101 -1.21 -1.04 8.21
C TYR A 101 0.02 -0.13 8.18
N LEU A 102 1.08 -0.50 7.45
CA LEU A 102 2.28 0.33 7.26
C LEU A 102 2.02 1.60 6.44
N LEU A 103 0.91 1.68 5.71
CA LEU A 103 0.48 2.87 4.95
C LEU A 103 -0.54 3.73 5.71
N HIS A 104 -1.14 3.21 6.78
CA HIS A 104 -2.16 3.95 7.55
C HIS A 104 -1.62 5.23 8.16
N GLY A 105 -2.40 6.31 8.00
CA GLY A 105 -2.10 7.63 8.56
C GLY A 105 -0.89 8.32 7.92
N ARG A 106 -0.43 7.86 6.76
CA ARG A 106 0.72 8.44 6.06
C ARG A 106 0.43 9.88 5.64
N LYS A 107 1.34 10.79 6.03
CA LYS A 107 1.31 12.20 5.65
C LYS A 107 2.50 12.50 4.75
N GLU A 108 2.27 13.30 3.71
CA GLU A 108 3.32 13.79 2.83
C GLU A 108 3.69 15.24 3.20
N PRO A 109 4.98 15.61 3.15
CA PRO A 109 5.40 16.98 3.40
C PRO A 109 4.86 17.91 2.31
N ARG A 110 4.26 19.04 2.72
CA ARG A 110 3.87 20.12 1.83
C ARG A 110 4.76 21.33 2.03
N LYS A 111 5.04 22.04 0.93
CA LYS A 111 5.80 23.30 1.00
C LYS A 111 5.00 24.31 1.82
N ASP A 112 5.62 24.88 2.84
CA ASP A 112 5.08 25.94 3.71
C ASP A 112 3.77 25.58 4.44
N LYS A 113 3.44 24.28 4.58
CA LYS A 113 2.24 23.79 5.25
C LYS A 113 2.55 22.58 6.11
N ALA A 114 1.68 22.32 7.09
CA ALA A 114 1.73 21.08 7.86
C ALA A 114 1.64 19.86 6.92
N PRO A 115 2.30 18.73 7.24
CA PRO A 115 2.15 17.50 6.48
C PRO A 115 0.69 17.08 6.39
N GLU A 116 0.27 16.67 5.20
CA GLU A 116 -1.11 16.34 4.88
C GLU A 116 -1.20 14.94 4.27
N GLN A 117 -2.32 14.27 4.50
CA GLN A 117 -2.60 12.99 3.87
C GLN A 117 -3.01 13.23 2.41
N ILE A 118 -2.22 12.67 1.49
CA ILE A 118 -2.47 12.77 0.05
C ILE A 118 -2.68 11.36 -0.49
N THR A 119 -3.92 11.04 -0.88
CA THR A 119 -4.31 9.72 -1.36
C THR A 119 -3.53 9.33 -2.61
N LEU A 120 -3.59 10.15 -3.66
CA LEU A 120 -2.91 9.91 -4.93
C LEU A 120 -1.61 10.70 -4.99
N TYR A 121 -0.48 10.05 -4.75
CA TYR A 121 0.82 10.70 -4.78
C TYR A 121 1.93 9.75 -5.22
N LEU A 122 2.76 10.17 -6.16
CA LEU A 122 3.93 9.39 -6.57
C LEU A 122 4.96 9.38 -5.43
N ARG A 123 5.05 8.25 -4.71
CA ARG A 123 5.87 8.19 -3.49
C ARG A 123 7.34 8.32 -3.79
N HIS A 124 8.02 9.05 -2.91
CA HIS A 124 9.43 9.38 -3.06
C HIS A 124 10.34 8.13 -3.18
N TYR A 125 10.03 7.03 -2.50
CA TYR A 125 10.83 5.80 -2.60
C TYR A 125 10.80 5.16 -3.99
N LEU A 126 9.74 5.39 -4.79
CA LEU A 126 9.66 4.89 -6.17
C LEU A 126 10.59 5.65 -7.13
N ILE A 127 11.02 6.85 -6.74
CA ILE A 127 11.86 7.74 -7.56
C ILE A 127 13.30 7.75 -7.06
N LEU A 128 13.48 7.83 -5.74
CA LEU A 128 14.78 8.04 -5.10
C LEU A 128 15.59 6.75 -4.97
N VAL A 129 14.94 5.58 -4.86
CA VAL A 129 15.63 4.28 -4.81
C VAL A 129 15.97 3.83 -6.23
N LYS A 130 17.23 3.98 -6.62
CA LYS A 130 17.69 3.69 -8.00
C LYS A 130 17.87 2.20 -8.27
N THR A 131 18.27 1.43 -7.26
CA THR A 131 18.44 -0.01 -7.40
C THR A 131 17.07 -0.69 -7.41
N ARG A 132 16.73 -1.33 -8.53
CA ARG A 132 15.44 -2.00 -8.72
C ARG A 132 15.12 -3.01 -7.63
N ALA A 133 16.06 -3.88 -7.28
CA ALA A 133 15.86 -4.92 -6.27
C ALA A 133 15.56 -4.32 -4.87
N HIS A 134 16.20 -3.20 -4.52
CA HIS A 134 15.93 -2.50 -3.26
C HIS A 134 14.54 -1.85 -3.25
N CYS A 135 14.15 -1.24 -4.37
CA CYS A 135 12.82 -0.66 -4.53
C CYS A 135 11.73 -1.74 -4.48
N GLU A 136 11.95 -2.88 -5.14
CA GLU A 136 11.04 -4.04 -5.10
C GLU A 136 10.94 -4.64 -3.70
N ALA A 137 12.05 -4.75 -2.96
CA ALA A 137 12.03 -5.19 -1.57
C ALA A 137 11.18 -4.26 -0.69
N LEU A 138 11.46 -2.95 -0.74
CA LEU A 138 10.75 -1.96 0.07
C LEU A 138 9.25 -1.89 -0.28
N THR A 139 8.92 -1.88 -1.57
CA THR A 139 7.51 -1.91 -2.02
C THR A 139 6.81 -3.21 -1.63
N SER A 140 7.48 -4.37 -1.75
CA SER A 140 6.87 -5.63 -1.32
C SER A 140 6.58 -5.66 0.18
N LEU A 141 7.43 -4.98 0.96
CA LEU A 141 7.28 -4.83 2.40
C LEU A 141 6.08 -3.93 2.73
N THR A 142 6.02 -2.72 2.15
CA THR A 142 4.95 -1.74 2.44
C THR A 142 3.58 -2.17 1.90
N LEU A 143 3.55 -2.89 0.77
CA LEU A 143 2.33 -3.32 0.10
C LEU A 143 1.86 -4.72 0.51
N SER A 144 2.51 -5.34 1.49
CA SER A 144 2.17 -6.68 1.97
C SER A 144 2.14 -7.73 0.85
N THR A 145 3.17 -7.71 0.00
CA THR A 145 3.43 -8.73 -1.05
C THR A 145 4.71 -9.52 -0.78
N HIS A 146 5.34 -9.31 0.38
CA HIS A 146 6.54 -9.99 0.85
C HIS A 146 6.29 -11.46 1.25
N MET A 147 7.38 -12.23 1.44
CA MET A 147 7.33 -13.66 1.80
C MET A 147 7.48 -13.94 3.30
N LEU A 148 7.32 -12.92 4.16
CA LEU A 148 7.28 -13.12 5.62
C LEU A 148 6.03 -13.92 6.07
N ALA A 149 6.15 -14.62 7.20
CA ALA A 149 5.13 -15.55 7.68
C ALA A 149 3.79 -14.88 7.95
N VAL A 150 3.77 -13.62 8.42
CA VAL A 150 2.53 -12.86 8.66
C VAL A 150 1.65 -12.79 7.41
N GLU A 151 2.26 -12.75 6.22
CA GLU A 151 1.54 -12.69 4.95
C GLU A 151 1.38 -14.07 4.32
N LYS A 152 2.44 -14.90 4.29
CA LYS A 152 2.38 -16.20 3.61
C LYS A 152 1.43 -17.19 4.28
N LEU A 153 1.42 -17.25 5.61
CA LEU A 153 0.55 -18.15 6.38
C LEU A 153 -0.87 -17.61 6.58
N ARG A 154 -1.18 -16.43 6.01
CA ARG A 154 -2.55 -15.90 5.94
C ARG A 154 -3.43 -16.73 5.01
N TRP A 155 -2.83 -17.35 4.00
CA TRP A 155 -3.54 -18.00 2.91
C TRP A 155 -3.63 -19.51 3.12
N VAL A 156 -4.69 -20.12 2.58
CA VAL A 156 -4.77 -21.57 2.43
C VAL A 156 -3.87 -21.98 1.26
N GLU A 157 -3.05 -22.98 1.49
CA GLU A 157 -2.18 -23.61 0.49
C GLU A 157 -2.46 -25.12 0.47
N HIS A 158 -2.14 -25.81 -0.63
CA HIS A 158 -2.41 -27.25 -0.74
C HIS A 158 -1.77 -28.02 0.43
N GLY A 159 -2.59 -28.78 1.15
CA GLY A 159 -2.16 -29.55 2.32
C GLY A 159 -2.04 -28.75 3.63
N TYR A 160 -2.38 -27.45 3.65
CA TYR A 160 -2.25 -26.62 4.85
C TYR A 160 -3.42 -25.65 5.05
N SER A 161 -3.97 -25.64 6.26
CA SER A 161 -4.98 -24.67 6.67
C SER A 161 -4.36 -23.30 6.97
N ARG A 162 -5.22 -22.28 7.00
CA ARG A 162 -4.84 -20.93 7.44
C ARG A 162 -4.33 -20.96 8.88
N VAL A 163 -3.22 -20.26 9.14
CA VAL A 163 -2.63 -20.13 10.48
C VAL A 163 -3.12 -18.83 11.13
N LYS A 164 -3.52 -18.90 12.41
CA LYS A 164 -3.92 -17.70 13.18
C LYS A 164 -2.72 -16.76 13.29
N ARG A 165 -2.96 -15.44 13.33
CA ARG A 165 -1.88 -14.44 13.31
C ARG A 165 -0.86 -14.66 14.42
N ALA A 166 -1.32 -14.95 15.64
CA ALA A 166 -0.45 -15.19 16.81
C ALA A 166 0.52 -16.37 16.61
N ASP A 167 0.13 -17.35 15.79
CA ASP A 167 0.94 -18.56 15.55
C ASP A 167 1.87 -18.42 14.33
N ARG A 168 1.88 -17.27 13.63
CA ARG A 168 2.76 -17.03 12.47
C ARG A 168 4.14 -16.59 12.93
N LEU A 169 4.79 -17.44 13.73
CA LEU A 169 6.04 -17.13 14.40
C LEU A 169 7.20 -16.91 13.41
N CYS A 170 8.14 -16.08 13.82
CA CYS A 170 9.38 -15.79 13.11
C CYS A 170 10.22 -17.05 12.92
N ARG A 171 10.65 -17.29 11.69
CA ARG A 171 11.47 -18.46 11.32
C ARG A 171 12.85 -18.49 11.98
N PHE A 172 13.34 -17.35 12.46
CA PHE A 172 14.61 -17.27 13.17
C PHE A 172 14.46 -17.43 14.68
N CYS A 173 13.60 -16.61 15.31
CA CYS A 173 13.52 -16.60 16.78
C CYS A 173 12.47 -17.55 17.35
N VAL A 174 11.43 -17.90 16.57
CA VAL A 174 10.30 -18.75 16.97
C VAL A 174 9.61 -18.27 18.26
N LYS A 175 9.61 -16.95 18.50
CA LYS A 175 9.05 -16.31 19.71
C LYS A 175 7.96 -15.32 19.36
N GLU A 176 8.27 -14.39 18.46
CA GLU A 176 7.36 -13.34 18.03
C GLU A 176 6.78 -13.63 16.64
N VAL A 177 5.67 -12.97 16.29
CA VAL A 177 5.08 -13.05 14.95
C VAL A 177 6.06 -12.48 13.91
N GLU A 178 6.21 -13.14 12.77
CA GLU A 178 7.09 -12.70 11.68
C GLU A 178 6.48 -11.53 10.88
N THR A 179 6.46 -10.35 11.48
CA THR A 179 6.03 -9.11 10.85
C THR A 179 7.22 -8.35 10.23
N PRO A 180 6.97 -7.40 9.32
CA PRO A 180 7.99 -6.48 8.81
C PRO A 180 8.83 -5.81 9.89
N GLU A 181 8.22 -5.18 10.89
CA GLU A 181 8.92 -4.51 11.98
C GLU A 181 9.74 -5.49 12.83
N HIS A 182 9.20 -6.69 13.10
CA HIS A 182 9.97 -7.72 13.78
C HIS A 182 11.20 -8.13 12.97
N ALA A 183 11.02 -8.43 11.67
CA ALA A 183 12.10 -8.87 10.80
C ALA A 183 13.22 -7.82 10.69
N LEU A 184 12.85 -6.55 10.50
CA LEU A 184 13.81 -5.46 10.29
C LEU A 184 14.41 -4.96 11.60
N LEU A 185 13.60 -4.73 12.64
CA LEU A 185 14.00 -3.92 13.80
C LEU A 185 14.16 -4.72 15.10
N ASP A 186 13.45 -5.84 15.27
CA ASP A 186 13.39 -6.50 16.59
C ASP A 186 14.09 -7.87 16.64
N CYS A 187 14.10 -8.63 15.54
CA CYS A 187 14.52 -10.02 15.55
C CYS A 187 15.99 -10.18 15.96
N THR A 188 16.24 -10.94 17.01
CA THR A 188 17.59 -11.30 17.51
C THR A 188 17.98 -12.75 17.23
N GLY A 189 17.14 -13.50 16.52
CA GLY A 189 17.33 -14.93 16.25
C GLY A 189 18.41 -15.25 15.19
N ASN A 190 19.06 -14.25 14.61
CA ASN A 190 20.11 -14.43 13.61
C ASN A 190 21.20 -13.35 13.76
N MET A 191 22.46 -13.79 13.85
CA MET A 191 23.60 -12.88 14.07
C MET A 191 23.86 -11.94 12.89
N ALA A 192 23.64 -12.39 11.65
CA ALA A 192 23.79 -11.55 10.46
C ALA A 192 22.72 -10.44 10.40
N LEU A 193 21.47 -10.74 10.81
CA LEU A 193 20.43 -9.72 10.97
C LEU A 193 20.82 -8.66 12.00
N HIS A 194 21.36 -9.08 13.14
CA HIS A 194 21.82 -8.17 14.17
C HIS A 194 22.93 -7.24 13.66
N ALA A 195 23.91 -7.79 12.95
CA ALA A 195 24.99 -7.01 12.35
C ALA A 195 24.48 -5.99 11.31
N LEU A 196 23.60 -6.41 10.40
CA LEU A 196 22.98 -5.53 9.41
C LEU A 196 22.18 -4.40 10.06
N ARG A 197 21.41 -4.71 11.11
CA ARG A 197 20.61 -3.72 11.84
C ARG A 197 21.50 -2.70 12.53
N HIS A 198 22.57 -3.16 13.20
CA HIS A 198 23.50 -2.28 13.87
C HIS A 198 24.19 -1.33 12.88
N GLU A 199 24.66 -1.83 11.74
CA GLU A 199 25.23 -0.99 10.68
C GLU A 199 24.20 0.03 10.14
N PHE A 200 22.98 -0.44 9.86
CA PHE A 200 21.88 0.40 9.38
C PHE A 200 21.53 1.52 10.36
N LEU A 201 21.32 1.20 11.64
CA LEU A 201 20.95 2.18 12.66
C LEU A 201 22.04 3.23 12.86
N ASN A 202 23.31 2.84 12.84
CA ASN A 202 24.42 3.80 12.91
C ASN A 202 24.41 4.79 11.74
N GLN A 203 24.22 4.31 10.51
CA GLN A 203 24.15 5.19 9.33
C GLN A 203 22.89 6.06 9.34
N LEU A 204 21.75 5.50 9.78
CA LEU A 204 20.48 6.20 9.90
C LEU A 204 20.58 7.36 10.90
N LEU A 205 21.08 7.09 12.11
CA LEU A 205 21.19 8.08 13.19
C LEU A 205 22.28 9.12 12.92
N THR A 206 23.34 8.75 12.20
CA THR A 206 24.32 9.73 11.71
C THR A 206 23.68 10.72 10.73
N THR A 207 22.78 10.23 9.87
CA THR A 207 22.12 11.07 8.85
C THR A 207 20.95 11.87 9.43
N LEU A 208 20.20 11.28 10.38
CA LEU A 208 19.00 11.85 10.98
C LEU A 208 19.08 11.76 12.52
N PRO A 209 19.91 12.60 13.18
CA PRO A 209 20.12 12.50 14.63
C PRO A 209 18.85 12.68 15.47
N TYR A 210 17.87 13.43 14.95
CA TYR A 210 16.58 13.64 15.62
C TYR A 210 15.74 12.35 15.79
N LEU A 211 16.11 11.26 15.10
CA LEU A 211 15.46 9.96 15.25
C LEU A 211 15.98 9.15 16.45
N GLN A 212 16.99 9.64 17.18
CA GLN A 212 17.57 8.90 18.31
C GLN A 212 16.54 8.59 19.41
N ASN A 213 15.78 9.60 19.88
CA ASN A 213 14.72 9.37 20.87
C ASN A 213 13.58 8.50 20.32
N PRO A 214 13.05 8.75 19.09
CA PRO A 214 12.10 7.85 18.43
C PRO A 214 12.51 6.37 18.41
N VAL A 215 13.78 6.08 18.11
CA VAL A 215 14.30 4.70 18.04
C VAL A 215 14.20 3.98 19.39
N GLU A 216 14.34 4.71 20.49
CA GLU A 216 14.31 4.14 21.85
C GLU A 216 12.89 4.02 22.43
N GLN A 217 11.95 4.85 21.98
CA GLN A 217 10.67 5.06 22.67
C GLN A 217 9.43 4.65 21.86
N MET A 218 9.54 4.55 20.54
CA MET A 218 8.41 4.21 19.68
C MET A 218 8.25 2.70 19.51
N ASP A 219 7.02 2.25 19.30
CA ASP A 219 6.79 0.90 18.83
C ASP A 219 7.42 0.70 17.44
N SER A 220 7.86 -0.53 17.16
CA SER A 220 8.64 -0.83 15.97
C SER A 220 7.87 -0.60 14.67
N ALA A 221 6.55 -0.74 14.66
CA ALA A 221 5.74 -0.46 13.47
C ALA A 221 5.68 1.04 13.18
N THR A 222 5.46 1.89 14.20
CA THR A 222 5.45 3.35 14.02
C THR A 222 6.84 3.87 13.70
N LEU A 223 7.90 3.30 14.29
CA LEU A 223 9.28 3.61 13.91
C LEU A 223 9.54 3.27 12.44
N LEU A 224 9.12 2.08 11.98
CA LEU A 224 9.26 1.66 10.58
C LEU A 224 8.53 2.62 9.62
N LYS A 225 7.31 3.04 9.96
CA LYS A 225 6.60 4.08 9.18
C LYS A 225 7.38 5.38 9.12
N SER A 226 7.93 5.82 10.25
CA SER A 226 8.68 7.06 10.37
C SER A 226 9.94 7.06 9.51
N ILE A 227 10.74 5.97 9.54
CA ILE A 227 11.98 5.87 8.75
C ILE A 227 11.70 5.77 7.24
N VAL A 228 10.62 5.08 6.83
CA VAL A 228 10.22 4.98 5.41
C VAL A 228 9.72 6.32 4.88
N ALA A 229 9.23 7.23 5.73
CA ALA A 229 8.82 8.57 5.33
C ALA A 229 10.01 9.51 5.04
N GLN A 230 11.24 9.16 5.45
CA GLN A 230 12.40 10.05 5.37
C GLN A 230 13.07 9.99 3.99
N ARG A 231 12.90 11.06 3.20
CA ARG A 231 13.52 11.20 1.88
C ARG A 231 15.06 11.07 1.89
N PRO A 232 15.81 11.64 2.85
CA PRO A 232 17.28 11.60 2.81
C PRO A 232 17.87 10.20 2.94
N THR A 233 17.21 9.32 3.70
CA THR A 233 17.71 7.98 4.03
C THR A 233 16.96 6.87 3.30
N ILE A 234 16.00 7.20 2.43
CA ILE A 234 15.20 6.18 1.75
C ILE A 234 16.02 5.15 0.94
N PRO A 235 17.13 5.50 0.26
CA PRO A 235 17.95 4.50 -0.42
C PRO A 235 18.64 3.55 0.56
N LEU A 236 19.04 4.07 1.74
CA LEU A 236 19.62 3.28 2.83
C LEU A 236 18.58 2.31 3.40
N VAL A 237 17.37 2.79 3.71
CA VAL A 237 16.25 1.97 4.20
C VAL A 237 15.90 0.86 3.20
N ALA A 238 15.85 1.18 1.90
CA ALA A 238 15.54 0.21 0.86
C ALA A 238 16.63 -0.86 0.71
N LYS A 239 17.92 -0.48 0.78
CA LYS A 239 19.04 -1.42 0.78
C LYS A 239 18.97 -2.35 1.99
N PHE A 240 18.79 -1.81 3.18
CA PHE A 240 18.66 -2.57 4.41
C PHE A 240 17.49 -3.57 4.34
N THR A 241 16.33 -3.10 3.88
CA THR A 241 15.13 -3.94 3.67
C THR A 241 15.44 -5.11 2.74
N PHE A 242 16.11 -4.85 1.60
CA PHE A 242 16.51 -5.90 0.67
C PHE A 242 17.43 -6.94 1.32
N GLN A 243 18.47 -6.49 2.03
CA GLN A 243 19.41 -7.41 2.69
C GLN A 243 18.73 -8.28 3.75
N VAL A 244 17.86 -7.69 4.58
CA VAL A 244 17.08 -8.44 5.59
C VAL A 244 16.15 -9.46 4.92
N LEU A 245 15.37 -9.04 3.93
CA LEU A 245 14.43 -9.93 3.26
C LEU A 245 15.15 -11.08 2.54
N THR A 246 16.32 -10.84 1.94
CA THR A 246 17.15 -11.91 1.36
C THR A 246 17.48 -12.98 2.40
N LEU A 247 17.95 -12.59 3.59
CA LEU A 247 18.24 -13.55 4.66
C LEU A 247 17.00 -14.34 5.10
N PHE A 248 15.85 -13.66 5.24
CA PHE A 248 14.60 -14.36 5.57
C PHE A 248 14.21 -15.35 4.47
N TYR A 249 14.34 -14.97 3.21
CA TYR A 249 13.87 -15.77 2.08
C TYR A 249 14.73 -17.02 1.82
N GLU A 250 15.97 -17.04 2.30
CA GLU A 250 16.85 -18.21 2.28
C GLU A 250 16.44 -19.30 3.29
N VAL A 251 15.64 -18.95 4.30
CA VAL A 251 15.22 -19.89 5.35
C VAL A 251 13.74 -20.26 5.17
N PRO A 252 13.37 -21.56 5.24
CA PRO A 252 11.97 -21.96 5.19
C PRO A 252 11.13 -21.29 6.28
N ILE A 253 9.88 -20.97 5.94
CA ILE A 253 8.93 -20.41 6.91
C ILE A 253 8.68 -21.43 8.03
N TYR A 254 8.77 -20.98 9.28
CA TYR A 254 8.35 -21.80 10.41
C TYR A 254 6.84 -22.06 10.34
N ARG A 255 6.45 -23.34 10.29
CA ARG A 255 5.06 -23.76 10.39
C ARG A 255 4.87 -24.50 11.71
N PRO A 256 4.01 -23.98 12.61
CA PRO A 256 3.60 -24.73 13.79
C PRO A 256 2.97 -26.06 13.33
N ARG A 257 3.32 -27.16 13.99
CA ARG A 257 2.59 -28.42 13.79
C ARG A 257 1.18 -28.23 14.34
N LEU A 258 0.18 -28.23 13.47
CA LEU A 258 -1.22 -28.22 13.90
C LEU A 258 -1.52 -29.60 14.48
N LEU A 259 -2.05 -29.65 15.71
CA LEU A 259 -2.40 -30.90 16.40
C LEU A 259 -3.43 -31.77 15.65
N SER A 260 -3.97 -31.28 14.53
CA SER A 260 -4.90 -32.01 13.65
C SER A 260 -4.23 -32.91 12.61
N ASP A 261 -2.90 -32.84 12.43
CA ASP A 261 -2.18 -33.67 11.44
C ASP A 261 -1.69 -35.00 12.05
N SER A 262 -2.54 -35.64 12.86
CA SER A 262 -2.33 -37.04 13.25
C SER A 262 -2.90 -37.92 12.13
N PRO A 263 -2.10 -38.81 11.50
CA PRO A 263 -2.66 -39.82 10.63
C PRO A 263 -3.48 -40.77 11.50
N GLY A 264 -4.80 -40.76 11.30
CA GLY A 264 -5.68 -41.85 11.74
C GLY A 264 -5.49 -43.08 10.87
#